data_AF-A0A2A4SZS1-F1
#
_entry.id   AF-A0A2A4SZS1-F1
#
_cell.length_a   1.000
_cell.length_b   1.000
_cell.length_c   1.000
_cell.angle_alpha   90.00
_cell.angle_beta   90.00
_cell.angle_gamma   90.00
#
_symmetry.space_group_name_H-M   'P 1'
#
loop_
_entity.id
_entity.type
_entity.pdbx_description
1 polymer ?
#
loop_
_entity_poly.entity_id
_entity_poly.type
_entity_poly.pdbx_seq_one_letter_code
_entity_poly.pdbx_strand_id
1 'polypeptide(L)'
;MYFYPYESIEIPRTSGLVARDKESLNTFWSEVEEIEEGLSTAIGIYIFSIRAGMGSLPWYVGKAEKRGFRKECFAHHKLTHYNESLSGRKGTPLLTLLPKLTPGHAFVQPNGNPHGDISALEKMLIGTCIQKNSDLANISDTKLRREMVVPGYINSPKGRARSSVKEFRQLLGV
;
A
#
# COMPACT_ATOMS: atom_id res chain seq x y z
N MET A 1 -5.31 -6.28 17.73
CA MET A 1 -5.70 -6.06 16.31
C MET A 1 -4.69 -6.77 15.45
N TYR A 2 -5.13 -7.55 14.46
CA TYR A 2 -4.23 -8.35 13.64
C TYR A 2 -4.33 -7.90 12.18
N PHE A 3 -3.19 -7.76 11.53
CA PHE A 3 -3.08 -7.46 10.10
C PHE A 3 -2.07 -8.44 9.53
N TYR A 4 -2.40 -9.05 8.39
CA TYR A 4 -1.53 -10.05 7.76
C TYR A 4 -1.24 -9.65 6.31
N PRO A 5 0.03 -9.50 5.89
CA PRO A 5 0.35 -9.18 4.52
C PRO A 5 0.31 -10.42 3.63
N TYR A 6 -0.46 -10.36 2.55
CA TYR A 6 -0.45 -11.37 1.49
C TYR A 6 0.62 -11.06 0.46
N GLU A 7 1.01 -12.08 -0.30
CA GLU A 7 1.86 -11.89 -1.47
C GLU A 7 1.22 -10.91 -2.46
N SER A 8 2.07 -10.22 -3.21
CA SER A 8 1.59 -9.19 -4.14
C SER A 8 1.12 -9.82 -5.44
N ILE A 9 -0.09 -9.46 -5.85
CA ILE A 9 -0.80 -10.05 -6.98
C ILE A 9 -0.65 -9.14 -8.19
N GLU A 10 -0.40 -9.71 -9.37
CA GLU A 10 -0.28 -8.94 -10.61
C GLU A 10 -1.63 -8.39 -11.05
N ILE A 11 -1.68 -7.08 -11.32
CA ILE A 11 -2.90 -6.42 -11.77
C ILE A 11 -2.93 -6.52 -13.30
N PRO A 12 -4.03 -7.00 -13.90
CA PRO A 12 -4.14 -7.10 -15.36
C PRO A 12 -3.99 -5.74 -16.04
N ARG A 13 -3.41 -5.73 -17.24
CA ARG A 13 -3.17 -4.51 -18.03
C ARG A 13 -3.80 -4.57 -19.41
N THR A 14 -4.24 -3.40 -19.87
CA THR A 14 -4.67 -3.17 -21.25
C THR A 14 -4.02 -1.88 -21.75
N SER A 15 -3.30 -1.94 -22.88
CA SER A 15 -2.62 -0.78 -23.48
C SER A 15 -1.71 -0.01 -22.51
N GLY A 16 -1.01 -0.72 -21.63
CA GLY A 16 -0.07 -0.13 -20.68
C GLY A 16 -0.69 0.48 -19.42
N LEU A 17 -2.01 0.44 -19.25
CA LEU A 17 -2.72 0.86 -18.04
C LEU A 17 -3.36 -0.35 -17.35
N VAL A 18 -3.84 -0.18 -16.11
CA VAL A 18 -4.67 -1.21 -15.46
C VAL A 18 -5.92 -1.48 -16.31
N ALA A 19 -6.21 -2.76 -16.55
CA ALA A 19 -7.40 -3.20 -17.27
C ALA A 19 -8.67 -2.71 -16.56
N ARG A 20 -9.65 -2.26 -17.34
CA ARG A 20 -10.93 -1.72 -16.83
C ARG A 20 -12.14 -2.52 -17.29
N ASP A 21 -11.94 -3.47 -18.19
CA ASP A 21 -13.00 -4.36 -18.63
C ASP A 21 -13.41 -5.32 -17.50
N LYS A 22 -14.69 -5.68 -17.52
CA LYS A 22 -15.30 -6.48 -16.46
C LYS A 22 -14.69 -7.88 -16.38
N GLU A 23 -14.27 -8.44 -17.51
CA GLU A 23 -13.71 -9.79 -17.59
C GLU A 23 -12.37 -9.85 -16.85
N SER A 24 -11.39 -9.02 -17.23
CA SER A 24 -10.08 -8.96 -16.60
C SER A 24 -10.17 -8.70 -15.10
N LEU A 25 -11.03 -7.78 -14.68
CA LEU A 25 -11.23 -7.49 -13.26
C LEU A 25 -11.90 -8.64 -12.51
N ASN A 26 -12.84 -9.35 -13.13
CA ASN A 26 -13.46 -10.51 -12.51
C ASN A 26 -12.46 -11.64 -12.34
N THR A 27 -11.66 -11.94 -13.37
CA THR A 27 -10.59 -12.95 -13.31
C THR A 27 -9.61 -12.62 -12.18
N PHE A 28 -9.13 -11.38 -12.11
CA PHE A 28 -8.25 -10.93 -11.03
C PHE A 28 -8.86 -11.16 -9.64
N TRP A 29 -10.13 -10.78 -9.43
CA TRP A 29 -10.76 -10.98 -8.12
C TRP A 29 -11.10 -12.45 -7.83
N SER A 30 -11.29 -13.28 -8.84
CA SER A 30 -11.39 -14.74 -8.67
C SER A 30 -10.07 -15.33 -8.18
N GLU A 31 -8.93 -14.93 -8.75
CA GLU A 31 -7.60 -15.34 -8.28
C GLU A 31 -7.35 -14.91 -6.82
N VAL A 32 -7.81 -13.71 -6.43
CA VAL A 32 -7.74 -13.25 -5.04
C VAL A 32 -8.54 -14.16 -4.09
N GLU A 33 -9.71 -14.64 -4.52
CA GLU A 33 -10.54 -15.55 -3.72
C GLU A 33 -9.97 -16.98 -3.67
N GLU A 34 -9.22 -17.40 -4.70
CA GLU A 34 -8.49 -18.68 -4.69
C GLU A 34 -7.31 -18.67 -3.69
N ILE A 35 -6.70 -17.50 -3.45
CA ILE A 35 -5.67 -17.35 -2.41
C ILE A 35 -6.27 -17.57 -1.02
N GLU A 36 -7.35 -16.86 -0.71
CA GLU A 36 -8.10 -17.10 0.52
C GLU A 36 -9.55 -16.60 0.39
N GLU A 37 -10.49 -17.49 0.67
CA GLU A 37 -11.92 -17.20 0.56
C GLU A 37 -12.32 -16.04 1.47
N GLY A 38 -12.96 -15.02 0.88
CA GLY A 38 -13.41 -13.81 1.56
C GLY A 38 -12.39 -12.67 1.55
N LEU A 39 -11.15 -12.89 1.09
CA LEU A 39 -10.11 -11.86 1.06
C LEU A 39 -10.56 -10.62 0.27
N SER A 40 -11.23 -10.77 -0.87
CA SER A 40 -11.63 -9.61 -1.69
C SER A 40 -12.69 -8.74 -1.01
N THR A 41 -13.43 -9.29 -0.04
CA THR A 41 -14.49 -8.59 0.69
C THR A 41 -14.04 -7.99 2.02
N ALA A 42 -12.89 -8.41 2.52
CA ALA A 42 -12.30 -7.93 3.76
C ALA A 42 -11.96 -6.42 3.72
N ILE A 43 -11.88 -5.83 4.92
CA ILE A 43 -11.34 -4.48 5.14
C ILE A 43 -9.87 -4.53 5.55
N GLY A 44 -9.13 -3.45 5.34
CA GLY A 44 -7.73 -3.37 5.72
C GLY A 44 -6.95 -2.33 4.93
N ILE A 45 -5.66 -2.59 4.70
CA ILE A 45 -4.77 -1.74 3.91
C ILE A 45 -4.46 -2.43 2.58
N TYR A 46 -4.32 -1.64 1.52
CA TYR A 46 -3.79 -2.08 0.24
C TYR A 46 -2.66 -1.17 -0.23
N ILE A 47 -1.71 -1.76 -0.95
CA ILE A 47 -0.56 -1.04 -1.51
C ILE A 47 -0.48 -1.35 -2.99
N PHE A 48 -0.54 -0.32 -3.82
CA PHE A 48 -0.18 -0.39 -5.21
C PHE A 48 1.33 -0.22 -5.36
N SER A 49 1.98 -1.14 -6.06
CA SER A 49 3.40 -1.07 -6.33
C SER A 49 3.71 -1.41 -7.80
N ILE A 50 4.92 -1.08 -8.24
CA ILE A 50 5.42 -1.47 -9.56
C ILE A 50 6.68 -2.28 -9.34
N ARG A 51 6.71 -3.50 -9.88
CA ARG A 51 7.88 -4.36 -9.89
C ARG A 51 8.70 -4.13 -11.15
N ALA A 52 9.97 -3.80 -10.98
CA ALA A 52 10.93 -3.63 -12.06
C ALA A 52 12.36 -3.91 -11.58
N GLY A 53 13.16 -4.62 -12.37
CA GLY A 53 14.57 -4.90 -12.09
C GLY A 53 14.80 -5.53 -10.70
N MET A 54 15.16 -4.69 -9.73
CA MET A 54 15.65 -5.03 -8.39
C MET A 54 14.56 -5.17 -7.30
N GLY A 55 13.28 -5.09 -7.65
CA GLY A 55 12.18 -5.35 -6.70
C GLY A 55 10.93 -4.51 -6.95
N SER A 56 10.10 -4.40 -5.91
CA SER A 56 8.83 -3.67 -5.95
C SER A 56 8.95 -2.30 -5.26
N LEU A 57 8.54 -1.26 -5.98
CA LEU A 57 8.49 0.12 -5.49
C LEU A 57 7.03 0.53 -5.21
N PRO A 58 6.67 0.98 -4.00
CA PRO A 58 5.30 1.38 -3.69
C PRO A 58 4.97 2.73 -4.35
N TRP A 59 3.77 2.85 -4.91
CA TRP A 59 3.29 4.07 -5.58
C TRP A 59 2.06 4.67 -4.92
N TYR A 60 1.26 3.86 -4.22
CA TYR A 60 0.11 4.36 -3.48
C TYR A 60 -0.25 3.40 -2.33
N VAL A 61 -0.57 3.96 -1.17
CA VAL A 61 -1.11 3.22 -0.02
C VAL A 61 -2.54 3.71 0.21
N GLY A 62 -3.48 2.80 0.39
CA GLY A 62 -4.85 3.16 0.75
C GLY A 62 -5.46 2.19 1.74
N LYS A 63 -6.58 2.60 2.32
CA LYS A 63 -7.40 1.73 3.16
C LYS A 63 -8.73 1.37 2.51
N ALA A 64 -9.18 0.15 2.77
CA ALA A 64 -10.55 -0.31 2.60
C ALA A 64 -11.18 -0.38 4.00
N GLU A 65 -12.22 0.43 4.24
CA GLU A 65 -12.84 0.56 5.57
C GLU A 65 -14.37 0.52 5.47
N LYS A 66 -14.95 1.34 4.58
CA LYS A 66 -16.40 1.40 4.35
C LYS A 66 -16.90 0.30 3.41
N ARG A 67 -16.01 -0.25 2.60
CA ARG A 67 -16.26 -1.28 1.59
C ARG A 67 -15.04 -2.19 1.54
N GLY A 68 -15.25 -3.44 1.14
CA GLY A 68 -14.15 -4.41 0.98
C GLY A 68 -13.19 -4.03 -0.14
N PHE A 69 -12.01 -4.67 -0.16
CA PHE A 69 -10.95 -4.41 -1.13
C PHE A 69 -11.44 -4.36 -2.58
N ARG A 70 -12.27 -5.31 -3.01
CA ARG A 70 -12.80 -5.40 -4.37
C ARG A 70 -13.46 -4.11 -4.84
N LYS A 71 -14.23 -3.48 -3.95
CA LYS A 71 -14.98 -2.26 -4.28
C LYS A 71 -14.15 -0.99 -4.07
N GLU A 72 -13.18 -1.02 -3.18
CA GLU A 72 -12.39 0.15 -2.82
C GLU A 72 -11.16 0.36 -3.72
N CYS A 73 -10.33 -0.68 -3.90
CA CYS A 73 -9.04 -0.58 -4.60
C CYS A 73 -9.19 -0.05 -6.02
N PHE A 74 -10.25 -0.48 -6.71
CA PHE A 74 -10.51 -0.14 -8.12
C PHE A 74 -11.58 0.96 -8.30
N ALA A 75 -11.86 1.74 -7.25
CA ALA A 75 -12.65 2.95 -7.40
C ALA A 75 -11.98 3.91 -8.41
N HIS A 76 -12.79 4.57 -9.25
CA HIS A 76 -12.33 5.33 -10.41
C HIS A 76 -11.17 6.31 -10.12
N HIS A 77 -11.28 7.07 -9.03
CA HIS A 77 -10.27 8.04 -8.63
C HIS A 77 -8.95 7.39 -8.16
N LYS A 78 -8.99 6.19 -7.56
CA LYS A 78 -7.80 5.43 -7.14
C LYS A 78 -7.04 4.88 -8.35
N LEU A 79 -7.77 4.27 -9.27
CA LEU A 79 -7.21 3.77 -10.53
C LEU A 79 -6.61 4.89 -11.37
N THR A 80 -7.19 6.08 -11.34
CA THR A 80 -6.65 7.23 -12.09
C THR A 80 -5.28 7.62 -11.55
N HIS A 81 -5.13 7.81 -10.23
CA HIS A 81 -3.83 8.10 -9.61
C HIS A 81 -2.79 7.00 -9.84
N TYR A 82 -3.21 5.74 -9.81
CA TYR A 82 -2.30 4.64 -10.07
C TYR A 82 -1.91 4.56 -11.55
N ASN A 83 -2.83 4.81 -12.47
CA ASN A 83 -2.55 4.88 -13.90
C ASN A 83 -1.64 6.05 -14.27
N GLU A 84 -1.78 7.22 -13.62
CA GLU A 84 -0.82 8.33 -13.73
C GLU A 84 0.58 7.90 -13.30
N SER A 85 0.67 7.08 -12.24
CA SER A 85 1.93 6.48 -11.77
C SER A 85 2.45 5.37 -12.70
N LEU A 86 1.59 4.70 -13.48
CA LEU A 86 2.00 3.67 -14.45
C LEU A 86 2.38 4.24 -15.82
N SER A 87 1.80 5.37 -16.21
CA SER A 87 1.98 5.96 -17.54
C SER A 87 3.45 6.25 -17.81
N GLY A 88 3.95 5.77 -18.96
CA GLY A 88 5.34 5.92 -19.37
C GLY A 88 6.36 5.08 -18.57
N ARG A 89 5.93 4.26 -17.60
CA ARG A 89 6.83 3.41 -16.80
C ARG A 89 6.77 1.95 -17.28
N LYS A 90 7.96 1.33 -17.37
CA LYS A 90 8.11 -0.11 -17.59
C LYS A 90 8.04 -0.83 -16.24
N GLY A 91 7.37 -1.98 -16.20
CA GLY A 91 7.27 -2.80 -14.99
C GLY A 91 5.90 -3.46 -14.85
N THR A 92 5.81 -4.36 -13.88
CA THR A 92 4.59 -5.11 -13.55
C THR A 92 3.82 -4.40 -12.44
N PRO A 93 2.57 -3.98 -12.66
CA PRO A 93 1.72 -3.44 -11.61
C PRO A 93 1.31 -4.54 -10.63
N LEU A 94 1.39 -4.27 -9.35
CA LEU A 94 1.09 -5.21 -8.28
C LEU A 94 0.14 -4.59 -7.25
N LEU A 95 -0.72 -5.43 -6.67
CA LEU A 95 -1.55 -5.13 -5.51
C LEU A 95 -1.13 -6.00 -4.33
N THR A 96 -0.75 -5.38 -3.21
CA THR A 96 -0.54 -6.07 -1.92
C THR A 96 -1.75 -5.81 -1.03
N LEU A 97 -2.35 -6.85 -0.46
CA LEU A 97 -3.48 -6.75 0.48
C LEU A 97 -3.03 -7.08 1.91
N LEU A 98 -3.45 -6.27 2.86
CA LEU A 98 -3.21 -6.43 4.29
C LEU A 98 -4.57 -6.37 5.02
N PRO A 99 -5.37 -7.45 4.97
CA PRO A 99 -6.65 -7.51 5.67
C PRO A 99 -6.47 -7.37 7.19
N LYS A 100 -7.50 -6.78 7.81
CA LYS A 100 -7.68 -6.80 9.26
C LYS A 100 -8.34 -8.11 9.66
N LEU A 101 -7.79 -8.75 10.70
CA LEU A 101 -8.28 -10.00 11.26
C LEU A 101 -8.81 -9.81 12.69
N THR A 102 -9.81 -10.61 13.03
CA THR A 102 -10.26 -10.81 14.41
C THR A 102 -9.20 -11.59 15.22
N PRO A 103 -9.30 -11.66 16.56
CA PRO A 103 -8.43 -12.53 17.36
C PRO A 103 -8.52 -14.01 16.98
N GLY A 104 -9.64 -14.45 16.42
CA GLY A 104 -9.80 -15.81 15.87
C GLY A 104 -9.30 -15.96 14.44
N HIS A 105 -8.51 -15.00 13.93
CA HIS A 105 -7.95 -14.98 12.58
C HIS A 105 -8.95 -14.93 11.42
N ALA A 106 -10.23 -14.70 11.67
CA ALA A 106 -11.22 -14.45 10.61
C ALA A 106 -11.12 -13.01 10.05
N PHE A 107 -11.40 -12.84 8.75
CA PHE A 107 -11.48 -11.54 8.09
C PHE A 107 -12.55 -10.63 8.70
N VAL A 108 -12.18 -9.38 8.97
CA VAL A 108 -13.14 -8.35 9.36
C VAL A 108 -13.85 -7.82 8.12
N GLN A 109 -15.18 -7.74 8.20
CA GLN A 109 -16.04 -7.24 7.13
C GLN A 109 -16.44 -5.77 7.37
N PRO A 110 -16.80 -5.02 6.31
CA PRO A 110 -17.27 -3.65 6.46
C PRO A 110 -18.57 -3.61 7.26
N ASN A 111 -18.62 -2.80 8.32
CA ASN A 111 -19.80 -2.69 9.18
C ASN A 111 -20.27 -1.23 9.39
N GLY A 112 -19.72 -0.29 8.62
CA GLY A 112 -20.05 1.13 8.69
C GLY A 112 -19.38 1.90 9.83
N ASN A 113 -18.75 1.22 10.79
CA ASN A 113 -18.02 1.87 11.87
C ASN A 113 -16.62 2.31 11.43
N PRO A 114 -16.10 3.41 11.99
CA PRO A 114 -14.71 3.79 11.77
C PRO A 114 -13.76 2.79 12.43
N HIS A 115 -12.67 2.51 11.74
CA HIS A 115 -11.58 1.64 12.17
C HIS A 115 -10.31 2.49 12.35
N GLY A 116 -10.21 3.11 13.53
CA GLY A 116 -9.08 3.99 13.87
C GLY A 116 -7.72 3.30 13.77
N ASP A 117 -7.69 1.99 13.98
CA ASP A 117 -6.50 1.15 13.80
C ASP A 117 -6.06 1.03 12.35
N ILE A 118 -6.99 0.82 11.41
CA ILE A 118 -6.71 0.85 9.97
C ILE A 118 -6.15 2.22 9.59
N SER A 119 -6.79 3.29 10.08
CA SER A 119 -6.35 4.67 9.80
C SER A 119 -4.96 4.99 10.35
N ALA A 120 -4.62 4.47 11.53
CA ALA A 120 -3.29 4.63 12.11
C ALA A 120 -2.23 3.86 11.31
N LEU A 121 -2.52 2.61 10.94
CA LEU A 121 -1.61 1.77 10.16
C LEU A 121 -1.37 2.35 8.76
N GLU A 122 -2.42 2.85 8.09
CA GLU A 122 -2.33 3.54 6.80
C GLU A 122 -1.30 4.68 6.86
N LYS A 123 -1.43 5.57 7.85
CA LYS A 123 -0.50 6.70 8.03
C LYS A 123 0.92 6.22 8.23
N MET A 124 1.14 5.20 9.07
CA MET A 124 2.47 4.62 9.31
C MET A 124 3.09 4.09 8.02
N LEU A 125 2.34 3.29 7.26
CA LEU A 125 2.79 2.69 6.01
C LEU A 125 3.03 3.71 4.90
N ILE A 126 2.21 4.77 4.81
CA ILE A 126 2.46 5.88 3.89
C ILE A 126 3.87 6.45 4.11
N GLY A 127 4.29 6.66 5.35
CA GLY A 127 5.64 7.18 5.59
C GLY A 127 6.77 6.23 5.27
N THR A 128 6.61 4.96 5.61
CA THR A 128 7.60 3.94 5.21
C THR A 128 7.71 3.86 3.69
N CYS A 129 6.57 3.96 2.99
CA CYS A 129 6.54 3.97 1.53
C CYS A 129 7.15 5.24 0.94
N ILE A 130 6.97 6.42 1.55
CA ILE A 130 7.62 7.68 1.13
C ILE A 130 9.14 7.58 1.26
N GLN A 131 9.65 6.98 2.33
CA GLN A 131 11.09 6.79 2.50
C GLN A 131 11.69 5.88 1.42
N LYS A 132 10.90 4.90 0.94
CA LYS A 132 11.30 4.00 -0.15
C LYS A 132 11.09 4.60 -1.54
N ASN A 133 10.04 5.41 -1.71
CA ASN A 133 9.69 6.12 -2.94
C ASN A 133 9.21 7.54 -2.62
N SER A 134 10.07 8.54 -2.86
CA SER A 134 9.73 9.95 -2.65
C SER A 134 8.53 10.41 -3.48
N ASP A 135 8.28 9.74 -4.61
CA ASP A 135 7.25 10.08 -5.59
C ASP A 135 5.92 9.37 -5.31
N LEU A 136 5.72 8.86 -4.08
CA LEU A 136 4.46 8.24 -3.66
C LEU A 136 3.27 9.17 -3.95
N ALA A 137 2.25 8.66 -4.63
CA ALA A 137 1.13 9.44 -5.15
C ALA A 137 0.09 9.83 -4.08
N ASN A 138 0.24 9.39 -2.83
CA ASN A 138 -0.59 9.84 -1.72
C ASN A 138 -0.56 11.36 -1.59
N ILE A 139 -1.73 12.01 -1.63
CA ILE A 139 -1.87 13.46 -1.52
C ILE A 139 -1.93 13.89 -0.05
N SER A 140 -2.64 13.13 0.79
CA SER A 140 -2.82 13.39 2.22
C SER A 140 -1.74 12.72 3.08
N ASP A 141 -1.51 13.26 4.28
CA ASP A 141 -0.57 12.72 5.29
C ASP A 141 0.91 12.64 4.85
N THR A 142 1.30 13.38 3.82
CA THR A 142 2.66 13.35 3.26
C THR A 142 3.54 14.53 3.67
N LYS A 143 2.96 15.70 3.99
CA LYS A 143 3.72 16.93 4.27
C LYS A 143 4.75 16.75 5.39
N LEU A 144 4.29 16.35 6.58
CA LEU A 144 5.18 16.11 7.73
C LEU A 144 6.25 15.09 7.38
N ARG A 145 5.91 14.04 6.64
CA ARG A 145 6.82 12.94 6.30
C ARG A 145 7.80 13.28 5.17
N ARG A 146 7.53 14.31 4.36
CA ARG A 146 8.43 14.80 3.31
C ARG A 146 9.33 15.93 3.81
N GLU A 147 8.83 16.76 4.70
CA GLU A 147 9.53 17.98 5.17
C GLU A 147 10.32 17.74 6.46
N MET A 148 9.87 16.85 7.34
CA MET A 148 10.57 16.58 8.59
C MET A 148 11.86 15.80 8.31
N VAL A 149 12.96 16.33 8.80
CA VAL A 149 14.28 15.68 8.75
C VAL A 149 14.71 15.36 10.17
N VAL A 150 14.79 14.07 10.47
CA VAL A 150 15.36 13.55 11.71
C VAL A 150 16.50 12.61 11.32
N PRO A 151 17.76 13.07 11.29
CA PRO A 151 18.88 12.24 10.89
C PRO A 151 18.94 10.95 11.73
N GLY A 152 18.99 9.81 11.04
CA GLY A 152 18.91 8.47 11.65
C GLY A 152 17.50 7.88 11.71
N TYR A 153 16.45 8.61 11.30
CA TYR A 153 15.07 8.11 11.40
C TYR A 153 14.17 8.52 10.22
N ILE A 154 14.03 9.81 9.92
CA ILE A 154 13.16 10.31 8.83
C ILE A 154 13.98 11.23 7.91
N ASN A 155 13.90 10.98 6.60
CA ASN A 155 14.56 11.78 5.54
C ASN A 155 16.03 12.12 5.85
N SER A 156 16.78 11.12 6.33
CA SER A 156 18.17 11.32 6.73
C SER A 156 18.99 11.87 5.57
N PRO A 157 19.71 12.99 5.75
CA PRO A 157 20.59 13.53 4.72
C PRO A 157 21.65 12.52 4.31
N LYS A 158 22.01 12.49 3.02
CA LYS A 158 23.10 11.65 2.50
C LYS A 158 24.44 12.14 3.08
N GLY A 159 25.34 11.20 3.37
CA GLY A 159 26.70 11.50 3.86
C GLY A 159 27.09 10.73 5.12
N ARG A 160 28.26 11.05 5.66
CA ARG A 160 28.77 10.39 6.87
C ARG A 160 27.97 10.84 8.10
N ALA A 161 27.28 9.88 8.72
CA ALA A 161 26.53 10.12 9.96
C ALA A 161 27.48 10.47 11.13
N ARG A 162 27.08 11.47 11.93
CA ARG A 162 27.70 11.82 13.22
C ARG A 162 27.48 10.70 14.25
N SER A 163 28.28 10.66 15.31
CA SER A 163 28.16 9.65 16.38
C SER A 163 26.76 9.63 17.00
N SER A 164 26.20 10.79 17.33
CA SER A 164 24.85 10.91 17.90
C SER A 164 23.75 10.30 17.01
N VAL A 165 23.89 10.42 15.69
CA VAL A 165 22.96 9.82 14.73
C VAL A 165 23.05 8.30 14.74
N LYS A 166 24.26 7.75 14.91
CA LYS A 166 24.46 6.29 15.00
C LYS A 166 23.92 5.72 16.30
N GLU A 167 24.16 6.41 17.42
CA GLU A 167 23.62 6.05 18.73
C GLU A 167 22.09 6.08 18.73
N PHE A 168 21.50 7.11 18.13
CA PHE A 168 20.05 7.22 17.98
C PHE A 168 19.46 6.09 17.13
N ARG A 169 20.11 5.72 16.02
CA ARG A 169 19.73 4.56 15.20
C ARG A 169 19.73 3.25 15.98
N GLN A 170 20.80 3.04 16.76
CA GLN A 170 20.94 1.85 17.59
C GLN A 170 19.85 1.79 18.66
N LEU A 171 19.52 2.92 19.30
CA LEU A 171 18.42 3.01 20.26
C LEU A 171 17.07 2.66 19.64
N LEU A 172 16.81 3.09 18.41
CA LEU A 172 15.55 2.85 17.69
C LEU A 172 15.49 1.51 16.95
N GLY A 173 16.62 0.83 16.76
CA GLY A 173 16.71 -0.43 16.02
C GLY A 173 16.56 -0.27 14.49
N VAL A 174 17.03 0.84 13.91
CA VAL A 174 16.88 1.19 12.46
C VAL A 174 18.20 1.54 11.76
#